data_AF-A0AA90SVA5-F1
#
_entry.id   AF-A0AA90SVA5-F1
#
_cell.length_a   1.000
_cell.length_b   1.000
_cell.length_c   1.000
_cell.angle_alpha   90.00
_cell.angle_beta   90.00
_cell.angle_gamma   90.00
#
_symmetry.space_group_name_H-M   'P 1'
#
loop_
_entity.id
_entity.type
_entity.pdbx_description
1 polymer ?
#
loop_
_entity_poly.entity_id
_entity_poly.type
_entity_poly.pdbx_seq_one_letter_code
_entity_poly.pdbx_strand_id
1 'polypeptide(L)'
;MNGTAILSIVALFAFSSYAHADLARVGVGVEVTNHEELQSALRDNRPPSGYIDLSTCVTELIIGNMPVDDQTYRLSFKDHFSFNLKSKTITSVFDTVLNHSRKIQQKPVFTKVPATVFVSSFPQNDYLRYQITINDKDDDLIRVYHCPWKKSVHLWR
;
A
#
# COMPACT_ATOMS: atom_id res chain seq x y z
N MET A 1 -26.64 -46.74 -49.58
CA MET A 1 -26.23 -45.70 -50.56
C MET A 1 -26.14 -44.41 -49.77
N ASN A 2 -24.96 -44.05 -49.27
CA ASN A 2 -23.88 -43.29 -49.92
C ASN A 2 -24.30 -41.85 -50.27
N GLY A 3 -23.55 -40.89 -49.73
CA GLY A 3 -23.65 -39.47 -50.06
C GLY A 3 -23.05 -38.56 -48.98
N THR A 4 -21.79 -38.78 -48.60
CA THR A 4 -20.64 -37.86 -48.82
C THR A 4 -20.67 -36.52 -48.09
N ALA A 5 -19.61 -36.34 -47.31
CA ALA A 5 -19.24 -35.22 -46.46
C ALA A 5 -18.87 -33.96 -47.24
N ILE A 6 -19.01 -32.80 -46.57
CA ILE A 6 -18.23 -31.60 -46.87
C ILE A 6 -17.60 -31.10 -45.57
N LEU A 7 -16.27 -31.19 -45.54
CA LEU A 7 -15.36 -30.54 -44.62
C LEU A 7 -15.52 -29.02 -44.72
N SER A 8 -15.55 -28.32 -43.60
CA SER A 8 -15.14 -26.91 -43.54
C SER A 8 -14.42 -26.66 -42.22
N ILE A 9 -13.10 -26.66 -42.30
CA ILE A 9 -12.19 -26.22 -41.25
C ILE A 9 -12.18 -24.70 -41.30
N VAL A 10 -12.65 -24.05 -40.24
CA VAL A 10 -12.31 -22.64 -39.97
C VAL A 10 -11.50 -22.62 -38.69
N ALA A 11 -10.18 -22.56 -38.85
CA ALA A 11 -9.24 -22.22 -37.80
C ALA A 11 -8.81 -20.77 -38.03
N LEU A 12 -9.26 -19.82 -37.19
CA LEU A 12 -8.61 -18.52 -37.12
C LEU A 12 -8.74 -17.91 -35.70
N PHE A 13 -7.57 -17.92 -35.04
CA PHE A 13 -7.03 -16.97 -34.06
C PHE A 13 -7.69 -16.80 -32.69
N ALA A 14 -6.96 -17.33 -31.71
CA ALA A 14 -6.87 -16.79 -30.37
C ALA A 14 -6.54 -15.28 -30.41
N PHE A 15 -7.36 -14.49 -29.74
CA PHE A 15 -6.90 -13.29 -29.06
C PHE A 15 -7.34 -13.37 -27.60
N SER A 16 -6.35 -13.70 -26.77
CA SER A 16 -6.33 -13.37 -25.36
C SER A 16 -6.64 -11.89 -25.18
N SER A 17 -7.61 -11.59 -24.34
CA SER A 17 -7.79 -10.24 -23.78
C SER A 17 -8.12 -10.40 -22.31
N TYR A 18 -7.06 -10.71 -21.56
CA TYR A 18 -6.79 -10.26 -20.20
C TYR A 18 -7.99 -9.70 -19.43
N ALA A 19 -8.82 -10.58 -18.88
CA ALA A 19 -9.56 -10.27 -17.67
C ALA A 19 -8.59 -10.40 -16.48
N HIS A 20 -7.71 -9.41 -16.25
CA HIS A 20 -7.11 -9.25 -14.92
C HIS A 20 -8.10 -8.53 -14.02
N ALA A 21 -9.18 -9.23 -13.67
CA ALA A 21 -9.91 -8.96 -12.45
C ALA A 21 -9.14 -9.62 -11.30
N ASP A 22 -7.95 -9.11 -10.99
CA ASP A 22 -7.13 -9.58 -9.85
C ASP A 22 -7.54 -8.85 -8.55
N LEU A 23 -8.85 -8.81 -8.31
CA LEU A 23 -9.47 -8.19 -7.13
C LEU A 23 -10.21 -9.22 -6.27
N ALA A 24 -9.98 -10.51 -6.50
CA ALA A 24 -10.66 -11.58 -5.77
C ALA A 24 -9.69 -12.72 -5.42
N ARG A 25 -8.74 -12.42 -4.53
CA ARG A 25 -8.16 -13.42 -3.62
C ARG A 25 -7.75 -12.75 -2.31
N VAL A 26 -8.74 -12.19 -1.61
CA VAL A 26 -8.67 -12.08 -0.14
C VAL A 26 -8.75 -13.53 0.36
N GLY A 27 -7.60 -14.21 0.38
CA GLY A 27 -7.48 -15.48 1.07
C GLY A 27 -7.87 -15.28 2.54
N VAL A 28 -8.30 -16.36 3.18
CA VAL A 28 -8.61 -16.44 4.62
C VAL A 28 -7.32 -16.24 5.43
N GLY A 29 -6.71 -15.06 5.30
CA GLY A 29 -5.52 -14.65 6.03
C GLY A 29 -5.94 -14.19 7.41
N VAL A 30 -5.13 -14.50 8.41
CA VAL A 30 -5.37 -13.98 9.76
C VAL A 30 -5.03 -12.50 9.73
N GLU A 31 -6.02 -11.67 10.05
CA GLU A 31 -5.85 -10.22 10.12
C GLU A 31 -4.87 -9.84 11.24
N VAL A 32 -4.07 -8.81 10.99
CA VAL A 32 -3.14 -8.22 11.95
C VAL A 32 -3.69 -6.87 12.37
N THR A 33 -4.12 -6.79 13.63
CA THR A 33 -4.93 -5.69 14.18
C THR A 33 -4.24 -4.88 15.26
N ASN A 34 -2.98 -5.19 15.58
CA ASN A 34 -2.19 -4.51 16.61
C ASN A 34 -0.69 -4.79 16.44
N HIS A 35 0.10 -4.15 17.30
CA HIS A 35 1.55 -4.30 17.34
C HIS A 35 1.99 -5.73 17.63
N GLU A 36 1.38 -6.39 18.62
CA GLU A 36 1.75 -7.72 19.08
C GLU A 36 1.57 -8.77 17.98
N GLU A 37 0.46 -8.69 17.24
CA GLU A 37 0.16 -9.56 16.10
C GLU A 37 1.12 -9.32 14.95
N LEU A 38 1.46 -8.06 14.65
CA LEU A 38 2.49 -7.75 13.64
C LEU A 38 3.84 -8.34 14.07
N GLN A 39 4.22 -8.15 15.33
CA GLN A 39 5.46 -8.68 15.88
C GLN A 39 5.51 -10.20 15.79
N SER A 40 4.41 -10.89 16.14
CA SER A 40 4.29 -12.34 16.02
C SER A 40 4.44 -12.79 14.57
N ALA A 41 3.73 -12.16 13.65
CA ALA A 41 3.76 -12.52 12.23
C ALA A 41 5.18 -12.39 11.63
N LEU A 42 5.91 -11.34 11.99
CA LEU A 42 7.29 -11.13 11.55
C LEU A 42 8.26 -12.16 12.15
N ARG A 43 8.07 -12.54 13.43
CA ARG A 43 8.89 -13.56 14.09
C ARG A 43 8.66 -14.96 13.53
N ASP A 44 7.44 -15.25 13.10
CA ASP A 44 7.05 -16.54 12.52
C ASP A 44 7.46 -16.68 11.04
N ASN A 45 8.27 -15.75 10.51
CA ASN A 45 8.62 -15.66 9.09
C ASN A 45 7.40 -15.65 8.16
N ARG A 46 6.29 -15.07 8.62
CA ARG A 46 5.08 -14.83 7.83
C ARG A 46 4.78 -13.33 7.78
N PRO A 47 5.68 -12.53 7.17
CA PRO A 47 5.50 -11.09 7.10
C PRO A 47 4.19 -10.72 6.40
N PRO A 48 3.31 -9.96 7.07
CA PRO A 48 2.01 -9.62 6.49
C PRO A 48 2.15 -8.57 5.39
N SER A 49 1.12 -8.51 4.57
CA SER A 49 0.96 -7.48 3.55
C SER A 49 -0.50 -7.05 3.46
N GLY A 50 -0.73 -5.85 2.96
CA GLY A 50 -2.06 -5.30 2.78
C GLY A 50 -1.99 -3.84 2.40
N TYR A 51 -2.77 -3.00 3.05
CA TYR A 51 -2.85 -1.58 2.74
C TYR A 51 -3.11 -0.71 3.97
N ILE A 52 -2.92 0.59 3.78
CA ILE A 52 -3.28 1.64 4.73
C ILE A 52 -4.22 2.62 4.05
N ASP A 53 -5.28 3.02 4.72
CA ASP A 53 -6.23 4.03 4.27
C ASP A 53 -5.98 5.35 5.00
N LEU A 54 -5.41 6.34 4.30
CA LEU A 54 -5.06 7.63 4.91
C LEU A 54 -6.28 8.48 5.26
N SER A 55 -7.45 8.24 4.65
CA SER A 55 -8.67 9.00 4.93
C SER A 55 -9.15 8.88 6.38
N THR A 56 -8.76 7.81 7.06
CA THR A 56 -9.11 7.52 8.46
C THR A 56 -7.97 7.80 9.43
N CYS A 57 -6.80 8.23 8.95
CA CYS A 57 -5.66 8.59 9.77
C CYS A 57 -5.74 10.04 10.27
N VAL A 58 -5.11 10.31 11.41
CA VAL A 58 -4.96 11.66 11.95
C VAL A 58 -3.58 12.19 11.57
N THR A 59 -3.51 13.40 11.01
CA THR A 59 -2.23 14.05 10.71
C THR A 59 -1.60 14.60 12.00
N GLU A 60 -0.37 14.17 12.31
CA GLU A 60 0.42 14.62 13.45
C GLU A 60 1.26 15.86 13.09
N LEU A 61 1.94 15.81 11.94
CA LEU A 61 2.92 16.81 11.52
C LEU A 61 2.87 17.01 10.01
N ILE A 62 3.05 18.26 9.58
CA ILE A 62 3.23 18.65 8.18
C ILE A 62 4.43 19.62 8.11
N ILE A 63 5.38 19.33 7.23
CA ILE A 63 6.49 20.21 6.85
C ILE A 63 6.38 20.47 5.35
N GLY A 64 6.44 21.74 4.98
CA GLY A 64 6.20 22.19 3.60
C GLY A 64 4.72 22.19 3.21
N ASN A 65 4.43 22.61 1.98
CA ASN A 65 3.06 22.69 1.47
C ASN A 65 2.61 21.37 0.81
N MET A 66 2.69 20.27 1.56
CA MET A 66 2.18 18.98 1.10
C MET A 66 0.64 18.99 1.20
N PRO A 67 -0.12 18.70 0.12
CA PRO A 67 -1.57 18.63 0.15
C PRO A 67 -2.04 17.48 1.03
N VAL A 68 -3.31 17.56 1.46
CA VAL A 68 -3.96 16.44 2.16
C VAL A 68 -4.12 15.26 1.21
N ASP A 69 -3.75 14.09 1.70
CA ASP A 69 -3.84 12.83 1.00
C ASP A 69 -4.77 11.90 1.78
N ASP A 70 -5.82 11.44 1.10
CA ASP A 70 -6.88 10.58 1.60
C ASP A 70 -6.87 9.22 0.90
N GLN A 71 -5.80 8.90 0.17
CA GLN A 71 -5.71 7.71 -0.64
C GLN A 71 -5.31 6.47 0.17
N THR A 72 -5.50 5.31 -0.46
CA THR A 72 -5.06 4.02 0.05
C THR A 72 -3.71 3.63 -0.56
N TYR A 73 -2.79 3.18 0.29
CA TYR A 73 -1.44 2.76 -0.13
C TYR A 73 -1.13 1.33 0.29
N ARG A 74 -0.44 0.60 -0.58
CA ARG A 74 0.04 -0.74 -0.28
C ARG A 74 1.05 -0.69 0.86
N LEU A 75 0.93 -1.64 1.78
CA LEU A 75 1.86 -1.87 2.88
C LEU A 75 2.37 -3.32 2.82
N SER A 76 3.68 -3.53 2.91
CA SER A 76 4.29 -4.86 2.85
C SER A 76 5.50 -4.92 3.76
N PHE A 77 5.51 -5.88 4.69
CA PHE A 77 6.65 -6.13 5.56
C PHE A 77 7.53 -7.29 5.06
N LYS A 78 7.37 -7.70 3.80
CA LYS A 78 8.10 -8.86 3.24
C LYS A 78 9.59 -8.59 3.02
N ASP A 79 9.92 -7.37 2.59
CA ASP A 79 11.25 -7.09 2.03
C ASP A 79 12.13 -6.26 2.99
N HIS A 80 11.56 -5.24 3.63
CA HIS A 80 12.32 -4.24 4.39
C HIS A 80 11.66 -3.92 5.73
N PHE A 81 12.06 -4.61 6.79
CA PHE A 81 11.69 -4.26 8.15
C PHE A 81 12.87 -4.43 9.11
N SER A 82 12.77 -3.77 10.26
CA SER A 82 13.72 -3.90 11.36
C SER A 82 12.94 -3.97 12.66
N PHE A 83 13.44 -4.77 13.59
CA PHE A 83 12.88 -4.92 14.92
C PHE A 83 13.92 -4.50 15.97
N ASN A 84 13.62 -3.44 16.72
CA ASN A 84 14.45 -3.02 17.84
C ASN A 84 14.11 -3.86 19.07
N LEU A 85 15.03 -4.73 19.50
CA LEU A 85 14.82 -5.63 20.64
C LEU A 85 14.59 -4.89 21.98
N LYS A 86 15.19 -3.71 22.17
CA LYS A 86 15.13 -2.95 23.42
C LYS A 86 13.80 -2.23 23.58
N SER A 87 13.37 -1.52 22.54
CA SER A 87 12.10 -0.77 22.56
C SER A 87 10.91 -1.60 22.06
N LYS A 88 11.18 -2.80 21.51
CA LYS A 88 10.22 -3.63 20.77
C LYS A 88 9.58 -2.89 19.59
N THR A 89 10.23 -1.86 19.05
CA THR A 89 9.69 -1.10 17.92
C THR A 89 9.90 -1.86 16.61
N ILE A 90 8.90 -1.84 15.75
CA ILE A 90 8.99 -2.34 14.38
C ILE A 90 9.04 -1.13 13.45
N THR A 91 10.02 -1.10 12.54
CA THR A 91 10.13 -0.07 11.52
C THR A 91 10.23 -0.70 10.14
N SER A 92 9.66 -0.05 9.13
CA SER A 92 9.74 -0.48 7.74
C SER A 92 9.87 0.76 6.85
N VAL A 93 10.58 0.60 5.73
CA VAL A 93 10.76 1.66 4.74
C VAL A 93 10.36 1.11 3.38
N PHE A 94 9.59 1.88 2.62
CA PHE A 94 9.19 1.51 1.27
C PHE A 94 9.04 2.74 0.39
N ASP A 95 9.30 2.56 -0.90
CA ASP A 95 9.04 3.58 -1.91
C ASP A 95 7.61 3.44 -2.43
N THR A 96 6.97 4.57 -2.64
CA THR A 96 5.63 4.67 -3.20
C THR A 96 5.55 5.80 -4.21
N VAL A 97 4.43 5.89 -4.90
CA VAL A 97 4.11 6.98 -5.81
C VAL A 97 2.80 7.60 -5.36
N LEU A 98 2.86 8.85 -4.92
CA LEU A 98 1.68 9.60 -4.53
C LEU A 98 1.04 10.26 -5.74
N ASN A 99 -0.29 10.30 -5.76
CA ASN A 99 -1.03 11.12 -6.70
C ASN A 99 -1.21 12.51 -6.10
N HIS A 100 -0.37 13.45 -6.53
CA HIS A 100 -0.41 14.82 -6.07
C HIS A 100 -1.21 15.67 -7.07
N SER A 101 -2.13 16.50 -6.59
CA SER A 101 -2.76 17.53 -7.42
C SER A 101 -2.07 18.87 -7.21
N ARG A 102 -1.39 19.40 -8.24
CA ARG A 102 -0.76 20.74 -8.20
C ARG A 102 -1.61 21.70 -9.01
N LYS A 103 -1.80 22.93 -8.53
CA LYS A 103 -2.42 24.00 -9.33
C LYS A 103 -1.35 24.66 -10.19
N ILE A 104 -1.40 24.45 -11.50
CA ILE A 104 -0.57 25.17 -12.48
C ILE A 104 -1.50 26.14 -13.22
N GLN A 105 -1.24 27.45 -13.10
CA GLN A 105 -2.08 28.49 -13.70
C GLN A 105 -3.58 28.33 -13.34
N GLN A 106 -3.86 28.03 -12.06
CA GLN A 106 -5.22 27.78 -11.52
C GLN A 106 -5.93 26.52 -12.05
N LYS A 107 -5.31 25.73 -12.94
CA LYS A 107 -5.83 24.42 -13.35
C LYS A 107 -5.23 23.31 -12.48
N PRO A 108 -6.04 22.39 -11.93
CA PRO A 108 -5.52 21.23 -11.22
C PRO A 108 -4.85 20.28 -12.23
N VAL A 109 -3.59 19.94 -11.97
CA VAL A 109 -2.84 18.94 -12.72
C VAL A 109 -2.52 17.80 -11.78
N PHE A 110 -2.87 16.58 -12.17
CA PHE A 110 -2.54 15.37 -11.42
C PHE A 110 -1.15 14.90 -11.84
N THR A 111 -0.25 14.81 -10.87
CA THR A 111 1.13 14.39 -11.06
C THR A 111 1.45 13.25 -10.12
N LYS A 112 2.16 12.25 -10.64
CA LYS A 112 2.72 11.16 -9.86
C LYS A 112 4.05 11.60 -9.27
N VAL A 113 4.17 11.59 -7.95
CA VAL A 113 5.36 12.05 -7.25
C VAL A 113 5.96 10.87 -6.47
N PRO A 114 7.23 10.50 -6.70
CA PRO A 114 7.88 9.48 -5.90
C PRO A 114 8.01 9.95 -4.45
N ALA A 115 7.75 9.06 -3.52
CA ALA A 115 7.86 9.32 -2.10
C ALA A 115 8.48 8.12 -1.39
N THR A 116 9.27 8.38 -0.37
CA THR A 116 9.75 7.36 0.55
C THR A 116 8.89 7.41 1.79
N VAL A 117 8.43 6.25 2.23
CA VAL A 117 7.57 6.11 3.40
C VAL A 117 8.29 5.37 4.49
N PHE A 118 8.18 5.90 5.71
CA PHE A 118 8.64 5.28 6.94
C PHE A 118 7.42 4.86 7.75
N VAL A 119 7.32 3.56 8.01
CA VAL A 119 6.31 3.00 8.90
C VAL A 119 6.94 2.61 10.21
N SER A 120 6.26 2.92 11.31
CA SER A 120 6.71 2.54 12.65
C SER A 120 5.54 2.10 13.51
N SER A 121 5.74 1.00 14.24
CA SER A 121 4.79 0.45 15.19
C SER A 121 5.46 0.32 16.57
N PHE A 122 4.77 0.82 17.59
CA PHE A 122 5.24 0.85 18.97
C PHE A 122 4.28 0.05 19.86
N PRO A 123 4.75 -0.74 20.84
CA PRO A 123 3.90 -1.58 21.68
C PRO A 123 2.82 -0.82 22.44
N GLN A 124 3.13 0.40 22.91
CA GLN A 124 2.24 1.24 23.70
C GLN A 124 1.22 2.03 22.86
N ASN A 125 1.28 1.97 21.53
CA ASN A 125 0.43 2.76 20.65
C ASN A 125 -0.66 1.91 20.02
N ASP A 126 -1.88 2.44 19.97
CA ASP A 126 -3.03 1.85 19.29
C ASP A 126 -3.11 2.22 17.79
N TYR A 127 -2.01 2.78 17.27
CA TYR A 127 -1.87 3.20 15.88
C TYR A 127 -0.52 2.78 15.30
N LEU A 128 -0.49 2.72 13.98
CA LEU A 128 0.72 2.63 13.17
C LEU A 128 1.09 4.05 12.72
N ARG A 129 2.34 4.46 12.96
CA ARG A 129 2.85 5.75 12.48
C ARG A 129 3.27 5.59 11.02
N TYR A 130 2.73 6.43 10.16
CA TYR A 130 2.99 6.42 8.72
C TYR A 130 3.52 7.79 8.29
N GLN A 131 4.79 7.86 7.92
CA GLN A 131 5.45 9.09 7.53
C GLN A 131 5.79 9.06 6.04
N ILE A 132 5.32 10.06 5.30
CA ILE A 132 5.64 10.28 3.90
C ILE A 132 6.70 11.37 3.81
N THR A 133 7.76 11.09 3.06
CA THR A 133 8.79 12.06 2.70
C THR A 133 8.86 12.14 1.17
N ILE A 134 8.69 13.35 0.62
CA ILE A 134 9.01 13.66 -0.77
C ILE A 134 10.22 14.58 -0.75
N ASN A 135 11.28 14.17 -1.43
CA ASN A 135 12.42 15.03 -1.70
C ASN A 135 12.17 15.70 -3.05
N ASP A 136 11.71 16.95 -3.03
CA ASP A 136 11.65 17.80 -4.22
C ASP A 136 12.88 18.72 -4.22
N LYS A 137 13.35 19.13 -5.41
CA LYS A 137 14.66 19.80 -5.57
C LYS A 137 14.82 21.07 -4.73
N ASP A 138 13.71 21.71 -4.39
CA ASP A 138 13.67 22.99 -3.70
C ASP A 138 13.16 22.85 -2.24
N ASP A 139 12.49 21.75 -1.89
CA ASP A 139 11.87 21.55 -0.57
C ASP A 139 11.71 20.06 -0.21
N ASP A 140 12.05 19.72 1.04
CA ASP A 140 11.67 18.46 1.66
C ASP A 140 10.23 18.56 2.20
N LEU A 141 9.32 17.79 1.62
CA LEU A 141 7.94 17.72 2.07
C LEU A 141 7.77 16.50 2.97
N ILE A 142 7.40 16.72 4.22
CA ILE A 142 7.20 15.65 5.19
C ILE A 142 5.78 15.72 5.72
N ARG A 143 5.13 14.58 5.81
CA ARG A 143 3.88 14.46 6.53
C ARG A 143 3.83 13.18 7.34
N VAL A 144 3.33 13.30 8.56
CA VAL A 144 3.23 12.19 9.50
C VAL A 144 1.79 11.96 9.87
N TYR A 145 1.38 10.70 9.81
CA TYR A 145 0.06 10.22 10.16
C TYR A 145 0.12 9.25 11.33
N HIS A 146 -0.88 9.34 12.20
CA HIS A 146 -1.27 8.31 13.13
C HIS A 146 -2.45 7.56 12.55
N CYS A 147 -2.23 6.29 12.20
CA CYS A 147 -3.22 5.44 11.54
C CYS A 147 -3.69 4.34 12.50
N PRO A 148 -4.88 4.49 13.11
CA PRO A 148 -5.40 3.51 14.06
C PRO A 148 -5.50 2.12 13.45
N TRP A 149 -5.04 1.09 14.16
CA TRP A 149 -4.94 -0.26 13.62
C TRP A 149 -6.27 -0.78 13.04
N LYS A 150 -7.35 -0.71 13.82
CA LYS A 150 -8.64 -1.31 13.47
C LYS A 150 -9.50 -0.47 12.52
N LYS A 151 -8.97 0.65 12.02
CA LYS A 151 -9.70 1.58 11.14
C LYS A 151 -8.96 1.87 9.85
N SER A 152 -7.65 2.05 9.95
CA SER A 152 -6.82 2.53 8.85
C SER A 152 -5.85 1.48 8.33
N VAL A 153 -5.52 0.46 9.13
CA VAL A 153 -4.47 -0.51 8.80
C VAL A 153 -5.12 -1.85 8.52
N HIS A 154 -4.91 -2.36 7.31
CA HIS A 154 -5.49 -3.62 6.89
C HIS A 154 -4.37 -4.54 6.42
N LEU A 155 -3.98 -5.49 7.28
CA LEU A 155 -2.85 -6.38 7.06
C LEU A 155 -3.28 -7.83 7.25
N TRP A 156 -2.78 -8.71 6.40
CA TRP A 156 -3.04 -10.15 6.47
C TRP A 156 -1.75 -10.95 6.27
N ARG A 157 -1.66 -12.08 6.98
CA ARG A 157 -0.60 -13.08 6.85
C ARG A 157 -1.08 -14.35 6.14
#